data_AF-A0AAW1D6Q5-F1
#
_entry.id   AF-A0AAW1D6Q5-F1
#
_cell.length_a   1.000
_cell.length_b   1.000
_cell.length_c   1.000
_cell.angle_alpha   90.00
_cell.angle_beta   90.00
_cell.angle_gamma   90.00
#
_symmetry.space_group_name_H-M   'P 1'
#
loop_
_entity.id
_entity.type
_entity.pdbx_description
1 polymer ?
#
loop_
_entity_poly.entity_id
_entity_poly.type
_entity_poly.pdbx_seq_one_letter_code
_entity_poly.pdbx_strand_id
1 'polypeptide(L)'
;MVLCTFSHYSALHLFTNMYVLHSFSSGTIMSMGREQFVGFYLAAGVISSFVSSIHKVVVKRPGLSLGASGAIMAILGYMCTRYPDQELSIIFLPMFTFKAASAIKVIMGVDFAGMIMGWKFIDHAAHLGGALFGIFWSYWGSYYIWQKREPLLQVWHSVRGPPQK
;
A
#
# COMPACT_ATOMS: atom_id res chain seq x y z
N MET A 1 -12.74 3.27 7.20
CA MET A 1 -11.32 3.07 6.81
C MET A 1 -11.22 2.57 5.37
N VAL A 2 -11.85 1.44 5.01
CA VAL A 2 -11.87 0.94 3.61
C VAL A 2 -12.30 2.01 2.60
N LEU A 3 -13.47 2.64 2.80
CA LEU A 3 -13.98 3.65 1.86
C LEU A 3 -13.12 4.92 1.78
N CYS A 4 -12.32 5.21 2.81
CA CYS A 4 -11.40 6.35 2.83
C CYS A 4 -10.31 6.19 1.77
N THR A 5 -9.90 4.95 1.47
CA THR A 5 -8.91 4.60 0.44
C THR A 5 -9.37 4.98 -0.98
N PHE A 6 -10.68 5.10 -1.21
CA PHE A 6 -11.26 5.46 -2.51
C PHE A 6 -11.62 6.95 -2.61
N SER A 7 -11.59 7.68 -1.50
CA SER A 7 -11.95 9.09 -1.44
C SER A 7 -10.73 9.97 -1.69
N HIS A 8 -10.87 11.04 -2.47
CA HIS A 8 -9.77 11.97 -2.80
C HIS A 8 -10.25 13.42 -2.69
N TYR A 9 -9.40 14.31 -2.15
CA TYR A 9 -9.76 15.72 -1.93
C TYR A 9 -9.53 16.63 -3.14
N SER A 10 -8.80 16.17 -4.16
CA SER A 10 -8.53 16.93 -5.38
C SER A 10 -8.31 16.01 -6.58
N ALA A 11 -8.55 16.54 -7.79
CA ALA A 11 -8.35 15.80 -9.04
C ALA A 11 -6.87 15.40 -9.24
N LEU A 12 -5.93 16.30 -8.89
CA LEU A 12 -4.50 15.99 -8.97
C LEU A 12 -4.10 14.86 -8.02
N HIS A 13 -4.62 14.86 -6.79
CA HIS A 13 -4.35 13.78 -5.84
C HIS A 13 -4.89 12.43 -6.33
N LEU A 14 -6.09 12.41 -6.92
CA LEU A 14 -6.64 11.22 -7.56
C LEU A 14 -5.77 10.77 -8.73
N PHE A 15 -5.40 11.68 -9.63
CA PHE A 15 -4.57 11.39 -10.79
C PHE A 15 -3.23 10.78 -10.40
N THR A 16 -2.50 11.40 -9.47
CA THR A 16 -1.20 10.89 -9.02
C THR A 16 -1.33 9.50 -8.39
N ASN A 17 -2.35 9.28 -7.55
CA ASN A 17 -2.57 7.96 -6.97
C ASN A 17 -2.88 6.89 -8.02
N MET A 18 -3.79 7.19 -8.96
CA MET A 18 -4.17 6.22 -9.99
C MET A 18 -3.02 5.96 -10.97
N TYR A 19 -2.21 6.97 -11.26
CA TYR A 19 -1.01 6.81 -12.07
C TYR A 19 -0.01 5.85 -11.41
N VAL A 20 0.36 6.08 -10.15
CA VAL A 20 1.31 5.20 -9.44
C VAL A 20 0.71 3.80 -9.27
N LEU A 21 -0.56 3.70 -8.89
CA LEU A 21 -1.24 2.41 -8.78
C LEU A 21 -1.19 1.64 -10.10
N HIS A 22 -1.52 2.30 -11.21
CA HIS A 22 -1.46 1.68 -12.54
C HIS A 22 -0.04 1.18 -12.86
N SER A 23 0.99 2.00 -12.64
CA SER A 23 2.38 1.66 -12.95
C SER A 23 2.91 0.43 -12.19
N PHE A 24 2.46 0.19 -10.96
CA PHE A 24 2.95 -0.93 -10.14
C PHE A 24 1.98 -2.12 -10.03
N SER A 25 0.69 -1.93 -10.35
CA SER A 25 -0.35 -2.95 -10.19
C SER A 25 -0.05 -4.21 -11.00
N SER A 26 0.30 -4.10 -12.28
CA SER A 26 0.56 -5.25 -13.16
C SER A 26 1.68 -6.14 -12.62
N GLY A 27 2.83 -5.56 -12.27
CA GLY A 27 3.96 -6.31 -11.71
C GLY A 27 3.63 -6.95 -10.36
N THR A 28 2.85 -6.24 -9.54
CA THR A 28 2.41 -6.76 -8.24
C THR A 28 1.43 -7.92 -8.39
N ILE A 29 0.44 -7.80 -9.26
CA ILE A 29 -0.53 -8.86 -9.59
C ILE A 29 0.18 -10.07 -10.17
N MET A 30 1.18 -9.88 -11.05
CA MET A 30 2.00 -10.99 -11.55
C MET A 30 2.79 -11.69 -10.44
N SER A 31 3.21 -10.95 -9.41
CA SER A 31 3.96 -11.50 -8.27
C SER A 31 3.08 -12.32 -7.31
N MET A 32 1.85 -11.86 -7.02
CA MET A 32 1.02 -12.44 -5.93
C MET A 32 -0.33 -13.04 -6.39
N GLY A 33 -0.76 -12.81 -7.64
CA GLY A 33 -2.09 -13.19 -8.13
C GLY A 33 -3.15 -12.12 -7.85
N ARG A 34 -4.26 -12.19 -8.58
CA ARG A 34 -5.32 -11.16 -8.60
C ARG A 34 -6.09 -11.11 -7.29
N GLU A 35 -6.41 -12.27 -6.75
CA GLU A 35 -7.19 -12.44 -5.52
C GLU A 35 -6.39 -11.93 -4.32
N GLN A 36 -5.09 -12.28 -4.26
CA GLN A 36 -4.20 -11.79 -3.21
C GLN A 36 -4.03 -10.28 -3.30
N PHE A 37 -3.86 -9.75 -4.52
CA PHE A 37 -3.69 -8.32 -4.73
C PHE A 37 -4.88 -7.50 -4.21
N VAL A 38 -6.11 -7.91 -4.51
CA VAL A 38 -7.31 -7.22 -4.01
C VAL A 38 -7.38 -7.26 -2.48
N GLY A 39 -7.18 -8.44 -1.89
CA GLY A 39 -7.18 -8.60 -0.43
C GLY A 39 -6.08 -7.77 0.24
N PHE A 40 -4.87 -7.81 -0.33
CA PHE A 40 -3.71 -7.04 0.11
C PHE A 40 -3.95 -5.53 0.04
N TYR A 41 -4.48 -5.02 -1.08
CA TYR A 41 -4.74 -3.59 -1.28
C TYR A 41 -5.78 -3.06 -0.28
N LEU A 42 -6.87 -3.79 -0.08
CA LEU A 42 -7.92 -3.41 0.87
C LEU A 42 -7.41 -3.46 2.32
N ALA A 43 -6.68 -4.52 2.69
CA ALA A 43 -6.07 -4.62 4.01
C ALA A 43 -5.05 -3.49 4.25
N ALA A 44 -4.20 -3.20 3.26
CA ALA A 44 -3.25 -2.10 3.31
C ALA A 44 -3.93 -0.75 3.51
N GLY A 45 -5.05 -0.50 2.81
CA GLY A 45 -5.86 0.71 2.98
C GLY A 45 -6.39 0.87 4.42
N VAL A 46 -6.83 -0.23 5.04
CA VAL A 46 -7.28 -0.24 6.45
C VAL A 46 -6.12 0.01 7.40
N ILE A 47 -5.02 -0.75 7.27
CA ILE A 47 -3.87 -0.67 8.17
C ILE A 47 -3.19 0.72 8.10
N SER A 48 -2.97 1.24 6.89
CA SER A 48 -2.39 2.58 6.72
C SER A 48 -3.27 3.68 7.34
N SER A 49 -4.58 3.64 7.08
CA SER A 49 -5.53 4.57 7.71
C SER A 49 -5.49 4.47 9.24
N PHE A 50 -5.29 3.25 9.77
CA PHE A 50 -5.28 3.00 11.21
C PHE A 50 -4.03 3.54 11.89
N VAL A 51 -2.86 3.31 11.29
CA VAL A 51 -1.62 3.92 11.74
C VAL A 51 -1.73 5.45 11.74
N SER A 52 -2.33 6.03 10.69
CA SER A 52 -2.58 7.47 10.64
C SER A 52 -3.51 7.97 11.74
N SER A 53 -4.63 7.27 11.99
CA SER A 53 -5.56 7.61 13.07
C SER A 53 -4.89 7.57 14.44
N ILE A 54 -4.12 6.51 14.74
CA ILE A 54 -3.35 6.42 15.99
C ILE A 54 -2.38 7.58 16.10
N HIS A 55 -1.58 7.83 15.07
CA HIS A 55 -0.59 8.91 15.07
C HIS A 55 -1.25 10.26 15.39
N LYS A 56 -2.35 10.59 14.70
CA LYS A 56 -3.09 11.85 14.88
C LYS A 56 -3.66 12.01 16.30
N VAL A 57 -4.13 10.92 16.91
CA VAL A 57 -4.59 10.91 18.30
C VAL A 57 -3.40 11.16 19.25
N VAL A 58 -2.29 10.47 19.06
CA VAL A 58 -1.08 10.60 19.89
C VAL A 58 -0.51 12.01 19.82
N VAL A 59 -0.39 12.60 18.61
CA VAL A 59 0.16 13.95 18.44
C VAL A 59 -0.87 15.07 18.67
N LYS A 60 -2.12 14.72 19.01
CA LYS A 60 -3.24 15.65 19.24
C LYS A 60 -3.48 16.61 18.07
N ARG A 61 -3.38 16.10 16.83
CA ARG A 61 -3.60 16.88 15.60
C ARG A 61 -4.68 16.21 14.75
N PRO A 62 -5.95 16.64 14.85
CA PRO A 62 -7.02 16.05 14.06
C PRO A 62 -6.82 16.34 12.57
N GLY A 63 -7.18 15.37 11.73
CA GLY A 63 -7.08 15.48 10.28
C GLY A 63 -7.62 14.22 9.60
N LEU A 64 -8.06 14.35 8.36
CA LEU A 64 -8.58 13.22 7.60
C LEU A 64 -7.44 12.34 7.12
N SER A 65 -7.61 11.01 7.17
CA SER A 65 -6.77 10.07 6.42
C SER A 65 -7.60 9.63 5.22
N LEU A 66 -7.21 10.10 4.03
CA LEU A 66 -8.03 10.00 2.83
C LEU A 66 -7.13 9.77 1.61
N GLY A 67 -7.53 8.83 0.75
CA GLY A 67 -6.82 8.51 -0.50
C GLY A 67 -6.22 7.12 -0.54
N ALA A 68 -5.91 6.70 -1.77
CA ALA A 68 -5.31 5.40 -2.07
C ALA A 68 -3.84 5.29 -1.67
N SER A 69 -3.20 6.43 -1.38
CA SER A 69 -1.74 6.53 -1.22
C SER A 69 -1.17 5.60 -0.15
N GLY A 70 -1.83 5.38 0.99
CA GLY A 70 -1.38 4.41 1.99
C GLY A 70 -1.35 2.96 1.47
N ALA A 71 -2.34 2.55 0.67
CA ALA A 71 -2.34 1.22 0.04
C ALA A 71 -1.30 1.11 -1.09
N ILE A 72 -1.11 2.19 -1.85
CA ILE A 72 -0.05 2.29 -2.86
C ILE A 72 1.34 2.18 -2.23
N MET A 73 1.55 2.81 -1.06
CA MET A 73 2.79 2.67 -0.32
C MET A 73 3.04 1.24 0.13
N ALA A 74 2.00 0.47 0.45
CA ALA A 74 2.16 -0.96 0.69
C ALA A 74 2.56 -1.74 -0.57
N ILE A 75 1.98 -1.42 -1.74
CA ILE A 75 2.42 -2.00 -3.02
C ILE A 75 3.90 -1.73 -3.26
N LEU A 76 4.33 -0.47 -3.09
CA LEU A 76 5.72 -0.06 -3.25
C LEU A 76 6.63 -0.78 -2.24
N GLY A 77 6.24 -0.85 -0.97
CA GLY A 77 6.96 -1.59 0.06
C GLY A 77 7.13 -3.07 -0.30
N TYR A 78 6.04 -3.72 -0.72
CA TYR A 78 6.08 -5.12 -1.14
C TYR A 78 7.02 -5.34 -2.34
N MET A 79 6.83 -4.57 -3.41
CA MET A 79 7.57 -4.74 -4.67
C MET A 79 9.04 -4.38 -4.53
N CYS A 80 9.37 -3.26 -3.85
CA CYS A 80 10.75 -2.84 -3.66
C CYS A 80 11.53 -3.79 -2.73
N THR A 81 10.85 -4.45 -1.78
CA THR A 81 11.45 -5.51 -0.97
C THR A 81 11.63 -6.80 -1.75
N ARG A 82 10.67 -7.16 -2.60
CA ARG A 82 10.72 -8.43 -3.36
C ARG A 82 11.67 -8.38 -4.55
N TYR A 83 11.79 -7.22 -5.19
CA TYR A 83 12.60 -7.00 -6.40
C TYR A 83 13.53 -5.80 -6.20
N PRO A 84 14.49 -5.87 -5.25
CA PRO A 84 15.28 -4.72 -4.80
C PRO A 84 16.19 -4.13 -5.88
N ASP A 85 16.66 -4.97 -6.81
CA ASP A 85 17.56 -4.58 -7.90
C ASP A 85 16.81 -4.14 -9.17
N GLN A 86 15.46 -4.18 -9.18
CA GLN A 86 14.70 -3.69 -10.30
C GLN A 86 14.91 -2.19 -10.47
N GLU A 87 15.22 -1.77 -11.69
CA GLU A 87 15.39 -0.37 -12.02
C GLU A 87 14.02 0.31 -12.21
N LEU A 88 13.82 1.41 -11.50
CA LEU A 88 12.67 2.29 -11.61
C LEU A 88 13.13 3.59 -12.27
N SER A 89 12.30 4.13 -13.15
CA SER A 89 12.56 5.42 -13.80
C SER A 89 11.78 6.55 -13.13
N ILE A 90 12.34 7.77 -13.18
CA ILE A 90 11.61 8.97 -12.78
C ILE A 90 10.55 9.29 -13.85
N ILE A 91 9.35 9.67 -13.39
CA ILE A 91 8.25 10.09 -14.28
C ILE A 91 8.73 11.27 -15.14
N PHE A 92 8.55 11.18 -16.46
CA PHE A 92 9.01 12.15 -17.48
C PHE A 92 10.53 12.26 -17.68
N LEU A 93 11.33 11.48 -16.97
CA LEU A 93 12.78 11.45 -17.09
C LEU A 93 13.28 9.98 -17.18
N PRO A 94 12.87 9.22 -18.22
CA PRO A 94 13.11 7.78 -18.30
C PRO A 94 14.59 7.40 -18.39
N MET A 95 15.44 8.35 -18.78
CA MET A 95 16.90 8.20 -18.87
C MET A 95 17.56 8.05 -17.49
N PHE A 96 16.89 8.47 -16.41
CA PHE A 96 17.39 8.37 -15.05
C PHE A 96 16.68 7.23 -14.33
N THR A 97 17.42 6.13 -14.13
CA THR A 97 16.96 4.97 -13.37
C THR A 97 17.63 4.88 -12.01
N PHE A 98 16.95 4.26 -11.06
CA PHE A 98 17.46 3.96 -9.73
C PHE A 98 16.90 2.63 -9.24
N LYS A 99 17.63 1.98 -8.34
CA LYS A 99 17.19 0.71 -7.75
C LYS A 99 15.92 0.88 -6.90
N ALA A 100 15.00 -0.06 -7.00
CA ALA A 100 13.78 -0.10 -6.19
C ALA A 100 14.09 -0.09 -4.68
N ALA A 101 15.16 -0.77 -4.24
CA ALA A 101 15.61 -0.72 -2.85
C ALA A 101 16.02 0.68 -2.39
N SER A 102 16.62 1.49 -3.28
CA SER A 102 16.95 2.89 -2.98
C SER A 102 15.68 3.75 -2.92
N ALA A 103 14.75 3.50 -3.85
CA ALA A 103 13.46 4.19 -3.90
C ALA A 103 12.71 4.13 -2.57
N ILE A 104 12.48 2.91 -2.07
CA ILE A 104 11.68 2.72 -0.86
C ILE A 104 12.36 3.31 0.38
N LYS A 105 13.69 3.22 0.48
CA LYS A 105 14.46 3.84 1.58
C LYS A 105 14.33 5.36 1.57
N VAL A 106 14.45 5.99 0.41
CA VAL A 106 14.33 7.45 0.29
C VAL A 106 12.91 7.88 0.62
N ILE A 107 11.88 7.23 0.05
CA ILE A 107 10.49 7.59 0.30
C ILE A 107 10.14 7.45 1.78
N MET A 108 10.48 6.31 2.40
CA MET A 108 10.24 6.11 3.84
C MET A 108 11.04 7.09 4.70
N GLY A 109 12.28 7.44 4.31
CA GLY A 109 13.07 8.45 4.99
C GLY A 109 12.43 9.83 4.94
N VAL A 110 11.89 10.23 3.78
CA VAL A 110 11.16 11.49 3.60
C VAL A 110 9.88 11.50 4.42
N ASP A 111 9.10 10.42 4.44
CA ASP A 111 7.89 10.34 5.27
C ASP A 111 8.20 10.37 6.76
N PHE A 112 9.27 9.70 7.19
CA PHE A 112 9.71 9.74 8.58
C PHE A 112 10.13 11.16 8.98
N ALA A 113 10.93 11.84 8.14
CA ALA A 113 11.29 13.24 8.35
C ALA A 113 10.03 14.13 8.39
N GLY A 114 9.10 13.95 7.45
CA GLY A 114 7.85 14.71 7.39
C GLY A 114 6.96 14.51 8.62
N MET A 115 6.93 13.29 9.17
CA MET A 115 6.24 12.98 10.43
C MET A 115 6.88 13.74 11.61
N ILE A 116 8.21 13.69 11.75
CA ILE A 116 8.93 14.35 12.85
C ILE A 116 8.87 15.88 12.74
N MET A 117 9.02 16.41 11.52
CA MET A 117 9.00 17.86 11.24
C MET A 117 7.57 18.43 11.17
N GLY A 118 6.54 17.57 11.14
CA GLY A 118 5.15 17.98 11.14
C GLY A 118 4.65 18.58 9.82
N TRP A 119 5.18 18.13 8.69
CA TRP A 119 4.67 18.49 7.36
C TRP A 119 3.23 18.00 7.19
N LYS A 120 2.40 18.81 6.51
CA LYS A 120 0.93 18.60 6.48
C LYS A 120 0.36 18.32 5.08
N PHE A 121 1.19 18.42 4.05
CA PHE A 121 0.74 18.23 2.66
C PHE A 121 0.41 16.76 2.36
N ILE A 122 1.02 15.82 3.09
CA ILE A 122 0.91 14.38 2.88
C ILE A 122 0.63 13.69 4.22
N ASP A 123 -0.13 12.59 4.19
CA ASP A 123 -0.38 11.75 5.36
C ASP A 123 0.80 10.78 5.60
N HIS A 124 1.92 11.32 6.06
CA HIS A 124 3.18 10.59 6.25
C HIS A 124 3.04 9.33 7.14
N ALA A 125 2.17 9.38 8.14
CA ALA A 125 1.90 8.24 9.01
C ALA A 125 1.16 7.12 8.27
N ALA A 126 0.19 7.46 7.42
CA ALA A 126 -0.46 6.48 6.55
C ALA A 126 0.55 5.84 5.58
N HIS A 127 1.45 6.65 5.02
CA HIS A 127 2.45 6.19 4.04
C HIS A 127 3.44 5.21 4.67
N LEU A 128 4.01 5.55 5.83
CA LEU A 128 4.89 4.66 6.59
C LEU A 128 4.17 3.38 7.03
N GLY A 129 2.95 3.51 7.56
CA GLY A 129 2.15 2.35 7.97
C GLY A 129 1.86 1.40 6.80
N GLY A 130 1.53 1.96 5.63
CA GLY A 130 1.36 1.21 4.40
C GLY A 130 2.64 0.51 3.94
N ALA A 131 3.75 1.25 3.83
CA ALA A 131 5.04 0.69 3.41
C ALA A 131 5.49 -0.46 4.32
N LEU A 132 5.42 -0.27 5.64
CA LEU A 132 5.76 -1.31 6.62
C LEU A 132 4.85 -2.54 6.48
N PHE A 133 3.55 -2.35 6.26
CA PHE A 133 2.64 -3.47 5.98
C PHE A 133 3.02 -4.23 4.70
N GLY A 134 3.39 -3.50 3.64
CA GLY A 134 3.88 -4.11 2.39
C GLY A 134 5.15 -4.94 2.57
N ILE A 135 6.12 -4.40 3.29
CA ILE A 135 7.37 -5.10 3.65
C ILE A 135 7.06 -6.35 4.47
N PHE A 136 6.23 -6.22 5.51
CA PHE A 136 5.75 -7.35 6.31
C PHE A 136 5.09 -8.42 5.45
N TRP A 137 4.25 -8.02 4.49
CA TRP A 137 3.57 -8.96 3.62
C TRP A 137 4.54 -9.72 2.72
N SER A 138 5.59 -9.05 2.25
CA SER A 138 6.66 -9.63 1.43
C SER A 138 7.45 -10.70 2.18
N TYR A 139 7.81 -10.45 3.44
CA TYR A 139 8.60 -11.41 4.24
C TYR A 139 7.76 -12.51 4.91
N TRP A 140 6.53 -12.21 5.31
CA TRP A 140 5.76 -13.08 6.21
C TRP A 140 4.31 -13.26 5.77
N GLY A 141 3.58 -12.16 5.50
CA GLY A 141 2.13 -12.21 5.26
C GLY A 141 1.74 -13.11 4.10
N SER A 142 2.49 -13.09 3.00
CA SER A 142 2.21 -13.96 1.85
C SER A 142 2.31 -15.45 2.22
N TYR A 143 3.36 -15.86 2.93
CA TYR A 143 3.56 -17.26 3.26
C TYR A 143 2.66 -17.75 4.41
N TYR A 144 2.53 -16.98 5.49
CA TYR A 144 1.87 -17.45 6.70
C TYR A 144 0.39 -17.13 6.79
N ILE A 145 -0.08 -16.08 6.11
CA ILE A 145 -1.50 -15.72 6.06
C ILE A 145 -2.11 -16.25 4.77
N TRP A 146 -1.59 -15.80 3.62
CA TRP A 146 -2.26 -16.04 2.35
C TRP A 146 -2.23 -17.51 1.92
N GLN A 147 -1.09 -18.20 2.06
CA GLN A 147 -1.03 -19.64 1.71
C GLN A 147 -1.86 -20.52 2.66
N LYS A 148 -2.18 -20.04 3.86
CA LYS A 148 -3.00 -20.75 4.86
C LYS A 148 -4.48 -20.37 4.83
N ARG A 149 -4.96 -19.75 3.75
CA ARG A 149 -6.35 -19.28 3.62
C ARG A 149 -7.38 -20.41 3.42
N GLU A 150 -6.95 -21.62 3.12
CA GLU A 150 -7.81 -22.75 2.76
C GLU A 150 -8.97 -23.01 3.75
N PRO A 151 -8.75 -23.05 5.08
CA PRO A 151 -9.85 -23.26 6.02
C PRO A 151 -10.93 -22.16 5.95
N LEU A 152 -10.52 -20.90 5.73
CA LEU A 152 -11.46 -19.78 5.57
C LEU A 152 -12.25 -19.91 4.27
N LEU A 153 -11.59 -20.33 3.18
CA LEU A 153 -12.26 -20.58 1.91
C LEU A 153 -13.28 -21.72 2.02
N GLN A 154 -12.94 -22.79 2.73
CA GLN A 154 -13.86 -23.92 2.96
C GLN A 154 -15.10 -23.49 3.73
N VAL A 155 -14.94 -22.66 4.77
CA VAL A 155 -16.08 -22.06 5.49
C VAL A 155 -16.90 -21.14 4.58
N TRP A 156 -16.27 -20.32 3.76
CA TRP A 156 -16.98 -19.48 2.78
C TRP A 156 -17.75 -20.32 1.76
N HIS A 157 -17.16 -21.40 1.26
CA HIS A 157 -17.78 -22.31 0.31
C HIS A 157 -18.96 -23.08 0.90
N SER A 158 -18.89 -23.48 2.17
CA SER A 158 -20.02 -24.13 2.83
C SER A 158 -21.21 -23.20 3.02
N VAL A 159 -20.96 -21.90 3.26
CA VAL A 159 -22.01 -20.89 3.42
C VAL A 159 -22.61 -20.47 2.07
N ARG A 160 -21.78 -20.20 1.05
CA ARG A 160 -22.27 -19.65 -0.23
C ARG A 160 -22.95 -20.68 -1.15
N GLY A 161 -22.72 -21.98 -0.90
CA GLY A 161 -23.14 -23.06 -1.79
C GLY A 161 -22.31 -23.17 -3.08
N PRO A 162 -22.58 -24.18 -3.94
CA PRO A 162 -21.88 -24.34 -5.21
C PRO A 162 -22.17 -23.16 -6.16
N PRO A 163 -21.27 -22.86 -7.12
CA PRO A 163 -21.56 -21.90 -8.17
C PRO A 163 -22.85 -22.32 -8.92
N GLN A 164 -23.84 -21.42 -8.99
CA GLN A 164 -24.96 -21.59 -9.91
C GLN A 164 -24.40 -21.47 -11.33
N LYS A 165 -24.52 -22.54 -12.11
CA LYS A 165 -24.09 -22.59 -13.52
C LYS A 165 -25.05 -21.80 -14.39
#